data_AF-A0A2S2N4D0-F1
#
_entry.id   AF-A0A2S2N4D0-F1
#
_cell.length_a   1.000
_cell.length_b   1.000
_cell.length_c   1.000
_cell.angle_alpha   90.00
_cell.angle_beta   90.00
_cell.angle_gamma   90.00
#
_symmetry.space_group_name_H-M   'P 1'
#
loop_
_entity.id
_entity.type
_entity.pdbx_description
1 polymer ?
#
loop_
_entity_poly.entity_id
_entity_poly.type
_entity_poly.pdbx_seq_one_letter_code
_entity_poly.pdbx_strand_id
1 'polypeptide(L)'
;APPGPPKFSDASKVVAKGLGLTKGFVGQKNSFTVDCSKAGNNMLLVGVQGPRSPCEEIVVKHLGNQLYNVGYLLRERGEYLLVVKWGEQHVPNSPFRLCVP
;
A
#
# COMPACT_ATOMS: atom_id res chain seq x y z
N ALA A 1 12.53 -27.51 12.40
CA ALA A 1 11.19 -26.94 12.59
C ALA A 1 10.26 -27.57 11.55
N PRO A 2 9.01 -27.93 11.89
CA PRO A 2 8.07 -28.38 10.88
C PRO A 2 7.83 -27.26 9.85
N PRO A 3 7.58 -27.59 8.57
CA PRO A 3 7.14 -26.59 7.60
C PRO A 3 5.87 -25.95 8.14
N GLY A 4 5.84 -24.61 8.17
CA GLY A 4 4.65 -23.87 8.56
C GLY A 4 3.45 -24.27 7.70
N PRO A 5 2.21 -24.00 8.14
CA PRO A 5 1.02 -24.31 7.36
C PRO A 5 1.14 -23.75 5.93
N PRO A 6 0.56 -24.43 4.92
CA PRO A 6 0.67 -24.02 3.53
C PRO A 6 0.26 -22.56 3.37
N LYS A 7 1.05 -21.77 2.63
CA LYS A 7 0.75 -20.36 2.37
C LYS A 7 -0.51 -20.27 1.50
N PHE A 8 -1.65 -19.96 2.11
CA PHE A 8 -2.94 -19.76 1.44
C PHE A 8 -3.02 -18.45 0.60
N SER A 9 -1.89 -17.78 0.39
CA SER A 9 -1.81 -16.49 -0.29
C SER A 9 -0.45 -16.27 -0.94
N ASP A 10 -0.41 -15.54 -2.05
CA ASP A 10 0.80 -15.20 -2.79
C ASP A 10 0.89 -13.68 -3.03
N ALA A 11 1.73 -13.00 -2.23
CA ALA A 11 1.92 -11.56 -2.33
C ALA A 11 2.47 -11.11 -3.69
N SER A 12 3.19 -11.99 -4.42
CA SER A 12 3.74 -11.66 -5.74
C SER A 12 2.66 -11.46 -6.82
N LYS A 13 1.43 -11.91 -6.54
CA LYS A 13 0.26 -11.75 -7.43
C LYS A 13 -0.52 -10.47 -7.17
N VAL A 14 -0.19 -9.73 -6.10
CA VAL A 14 -0.82 -8.44 -5.82
C VAL A 14 -0.31 -7.39 -6.79
N VAL A 15 -1.22 -6.56 -7.32
CA VAL A 15 -0.90 -5.50 -8.27
C VAL A 15 -1.32 -4.16 -7.68
N ALA A 16 -0.34 -3.30 -7.36
CA ALA A 16 -0.59 -1.93 -6.96
C ALA A 16 -0.40 -0.97 -8.15
N LYS A 17 -1.35 -0.05 -8.39
CA LYS A 17 -1.32 0.91 -9.50
C LYS A 17 -1.87 2.29 -9.10
N GLY A 18 -1.33 3.34 -9.69
CA GLY A 18 -1.83 4.71 -9.52
C GLY A 18 -0.72 5.71 -9.20
N LEU A 19 -0.98 6.99 -9.48
CA LEU A 19 0.00 8.06 -9.27
C LEU A 19 0.42 8.21 -7.80
N GLY A 20 -0.51 7.95 -6.86
CA GLY A 20 -0.24 8.01 -5.43
C GLY A 20 0.79 6.99 -4.92
N LEU A 21 1.35 6.11 -5.77
CA LEU A 21 2.47 5.26 -5.41
C LEU A 21 3.83 5.99 -5.50
N THR A 22 3.94 6.99 -6.37
CA THR A 22 5.23 7.64 -6.70
C THR A 22 5.20 9.16 -6.57
N LYS A 23 4.03 9.79 -6.67
CA LYS A 23 3.87 11.24 -6.50
C LYS A 23 2.67 11.57 -5.63
N GLY A 24 2.87 12.45 -4.66
CA GLY A 24 1.82 12.95 -3.78
C GLY A 24 1.85 14.47 -3.68
N PHE A 25 0.78 15.06 -3.16
CA PHE A 25 0.67 16.50 -2.93
C PHE A 25 0.13 16.76 -1.53
N VAL A 26 0.71 17.77 -0.86
CA VAL A 26 0.26 18.24 0.46
C VAL A 26 -1.16 18.80 0.38
N GLY A 27 -2.00 18.45 1.35
CA GLY A 27 -3.38 18.94 1.44
C GLY A 27 -4.33 18.41 0.37
N GLN A 28 -3.87 17.49 -0.49
CA GLN A 28 -4.70 16.83 -1.50
C GLN A 28 -4.89 15.35 -1.17
N LYS A 29 -6.03 14.80 -1.61
CA LYS A 29 -6.27 13.36 -1.51
C LYS A 29 -5.44 12.63 -2.57
N ASN A 30 -4.39 11.96 -2.13
CA ASN A 30 -3.57 11.10 -2.96
C ASN A 30 -4.18 9.69 -2.94
N SER A 31 -4.14 8.96 -4.06
CA SER A 31 -4.70 7.60 -4.08
C SER A 31 -4.04 6.66 -5.09
N PHE A 32 -4.21 5.37 -4.81
CA PHE A 32 -3.82 4.26 -5.67
C PHE A 32 -4.77 3.08 -5.45
N THR A 33 -4.72 2.10 -6.34
CA THR A 33 -5.48 0.85 -6.23
C THR A 33 -4.56 -0.32 -5.94
N VAL A 34 -5.10 -1.32 -5.24
CA VAL A 34 -4.43 -2.59 -4.95
C VAL A 34 -5.38 -3.72 -5.34
N ASP A 35 -4.98 -4.52 -6.33
CA ASP A 35 -5.71 -5.70 -6.79
C ASP A 35 -5.06 -6.96 -6.19
N CYS A 36 -5.78 -7.61 -5.28
CA CYS A 36 -5.38 -8.85 -4.63
C CYS A 36 -6.17 -10.07 -5.18
N SER A 37 -6.95 -9.92 -6.25
CA SER A 37 -7.85 -10.97 -6.78
C SER A 37 -7.16 -12.28 -7.14
N LYS A 38 -5.85 -12.24 -7.44
CA LYS A 38 -5.02 -13.40 -7.78
C LYS A 38 -4.09 -13.84 -6.66
N ALA A 39 -4.17 -13.22 -5.49
CA ALA A 39 -3.22 -13.38 -4.39
C ALA A 39 -3.72 -14.29 -3.25
N GLY A 40 -4.87 -14.96 -3.43
CA GLY A 40 -5.53 -15.72 -2.37
C GLY A 40 -6.21 -14.81 -1.34
N ASN A 41 -6.45 -15.30 -0.13
CA ASN A 41 -7.06 -14.52 0.96
C ASN A 41 -6.01 -14.24 2.04
N ASN A 42 -5.80 -12.97 2.36
CA ASN A 42 -4.93 -12.50 3.44
C ASN A 42 -5.32 -11.06 3.84
N MET A 43 -4.55 -10.45 4.73
CA MET A 43 -4.73 -9.07 5.18
C MET A 43 -3.94 -8.10 4.30
N LEU A 44 -4.59 -7.05 3.79
CA LEU A 44 -3.90 -5.93 3.16
C LEU A 44 -3.42 -4.98 4.25
N LEU A 45 -2.10 -4.76 4.32
CA LEU A 45 -1.47 -3.80 5.21
C LEU A 45 -0.88 -2.65 4.41
N VAL A 46 -1.19 -1.42 4.81
CA VAL A 46 -0.69 -0.19 4.19
C VAL A 46 -0.09 0.71 5.26
N GLY A 47 1.10 1.25 5.01
CA GLY A 47 1.73 2.25 5.86
C GLY A 47 2.41 3.33 5.02
N VAL A 48 2.41 4.56 5.52
CA VAL A 48 3.10 5.69 4.91
C VAL A 48 4.06 6.27 5.95
N GLN A 49 5.35 6.10 5.72
CA GLN A 49 6.40 6.65 6.56
C GLN A 49 6.90 7.96 5.95
N GLY A 50 6.65 9.06 6.65
CA GLY A 50 7.15 10.38 6.26
C GLY A 50 8.55 10.69 6.77
N PRO A 51 9.16 11.77 6.28
CA PRO A 51 10.52 12.14 6.65
C PRO A 51 10.62 12.63 8.10
N ARG A 52 9.59 13.34 8.61
CA ARG A 52 9.52 13.79 10.00
C ARG A 52 8.16 13.50 10.63
N SER A 53 7.10 13.80 9.89
CA SER A 53 5.73 13.67 10.36
C SER A 53 5.08 12.40 9.79
N PRO A 54 4.26 11.69 10.59
CA PRO A 54 3.46 10.60 10.05
C PRO A 54 2.46 11.13 9.02
N CYS A 55 1.96 10.22 8.18
CA CYS A 55 0.81 10.50 7.34
C CYS A 55 -0.40 10.89 8.21
N GLU A 56 -1.15 11.89 7.79
CA GLU A 56 -2.29 12.41 8.54
C GLU A 56 -3.45 11.42 8.57
N GLU A 57 -3.73 10.82 7.41
CA GLU A 57 -4.85 9.91 7.24
C GLU A 57 -4.51 8.87 6.19
N ILE A 58 -4.88 7.62 6.45
CA ILE A 58 -4.90 6.54 5.45
C ILE A 58 -6.29 5.91 5.48
N VAL A 59 -6.96 5.90 4.33
CA VAL A 59 -8.28 5.30 4.15
C VAL A 59 -8.16 4.15 3.15
N VAL A 60 -8.52 2.95 3.57
CA VAL A 60 -8.56 1.76 2.71
C VAL A 60 -10.03 1.39 2.47
N LYS A 61 -10.48 1.48 1.22
CA LYS A 61 -11.83 1.12 0.81
C LYS A 61 -11.82 -0.15 -0.03
N HIS A 62 -12.51 -1.18 0.41
CA HIS A 62 -12.75 -2.37 -0.40
C HIS A 62 -13.82 -2.07 -1.46
N LEU A 63 -13.51 -2.39 -2.72
CA LEU A 63 -14.38 -2.15 -3.87
C LEU A 63 -15.06 -3.44 -4.38
N GLY A 64 -14.89 -4.56 -3.68
CA GLY A 64 -15.32 -5.89 -4.12
C GLY A 64 -14.24 -6.64 -4.90
N ASN A 65 -14.40 -7.96 -5.04
CA ASN A 65 -13.47 -8.83 -5.77
C ASN A 65 -11.99 -8.68 -5.38
N GLN A 66 -11.71 -8.48 -4.08
CA GLN A 66 -10.35 -8.25 -3.56
C GLN A 66 -9.62 -7.04 -4.21
N LEU A 67 -10.38 -6.09 -4.74
CA LEU A 67 -9.88 -4.79 -5.21
C LEU A 67 -10.06 -3.75 -4.11
N TYR A 68 -9.02 -2.96 -3.88
CA TYR A 68 -8.98 -1.92 -2.86
C TYR A 68 -8.60 -0.58 -3.48
N ASN A 69 -9.23 0.49 -3.02
CA ASN A 69 -8.77 1.86 -3.23
C ASN A 69 -8.15 2.36 -1.92
N VAL A 70 -6.92 2.82 -2.01
CA VAL A 70 -6.19 3.40 -0.88
C VAL A 70 -6.07 4.90 -1.13
N GLY A 71 -6.60 5.69 -0.22
CA GLY A 71 -6.43 7.15 -0.18
C GLY A 71 -5.59 7.56 1.02
N TYR A 72 -4.80 8.62 0.88
CA TYR A 72 -4.04 9.17 2.00
C TYR A 72 -3.83 10.69 1.90
N LEU A 73 -3.62 11.34 3.04
CA LEU A 73 -3.41 12.78 3.18
C LEU A 73 -2.03 13.07 3.80
N LEU A 74 -1.32 14.04 3.22
CA LEU A 74 0.03 14.43 3.63
C LEU A 74 0.05 15.89 4.06
N ARG A 75 0.87 16.20 5.08
CA ARG A 75 1.02 17.54 5.66
C ARG A 75 2.33 18.25 5.32
N GLU A 76 3.34 17.50 4.91
CA GLU A 76 4.65 18.08 4.60
C GLU A 76 5.20 17.57 3.27
N ARG A 77 6.09 18.38 2.70
CA ARG A 77 6.83 18.06 1.49
C ARG A 77 8.01 17.16 1.84
N GLY A 78 8.48 16.39 0.87
CA GLY A 78 9.65 15.54 1.00
C GLY A 78 9.44 14.14 0.44
N GLU A 79 10.38 13.26 0.77
CA GLU A 79 10.38 11.87 0.34
C GLU A 79 9.71 10.99 1.40
N TYR A 80 8.76 10.18 0.93
CA TYR A 80 7.99 9.25 1.75
C TYR A 80 8.27 7.82 1.31
N LEU A 81 8.14 6.89 2.27
CA LEU A 81 8.16 5.47 2.01
C LEU A 81 6.75 4.89 2.19
N LEU A 82 6.14 4.47 1.08
CA LEU A 82 4.84 3.80 1.09
C LEU A 82 5.05 2.29 1.13
N VAL A 83 4.59 1.66 2.19
CA VAL A 83 4.66 0.21 2.43
C VAL A 83 3.30 -0.41 2.11
N VAL A 84 3.31 -1.47 1.31
CA VAL A 84 2.12 -2.27 0.99
C VAL A 84 2.51 -3.73 1.15
N LYS A 85 1.77 -4.45 2.00
CA LYS A 85 2.00 -5.87 2.27
C LYS A 85 0.71 -6.67 2.14
N TRP A 86 0.87 -7.95 1.83
CA TRP A 86 -0.18 -8.95 1.84
C TRP A 86 0.18 -10.02 2.87
N GLY A 87 -0.52 -9.99 4.01
CA GLY A 87 -0.02 -10.56 5.26
C GLY A 87 1.29 -9.88 5.67
N GLU A 88 2.28 -10.67 6.05
CA GLU A 88 3.60 -10.15 6.47
C GLU A 88 4.57 -9.91 5.30
N GLN A 89 4.18 -10.21 4.06
CA GLN A 89 5.06 -10.15 2.89
C GLN A 89 4.82 -8.91 2.03
N HIS A 90 5.90 -8.25 1.60
CA HIS A 90 5.84 -7.14 0.66
C HIS A 90 5.23 -7.56 -0.68
N VAL A 91 4.37 -6.72 -1.23
CA VAL A 91 3.90 -6.84 -2.62
C VAL A 91 5.01 -6.37 -3.58
N PRO A 92 4.95 -6.73 -4.87
CA PRO A 92 5.91 -6.25 -5.86
C PRO A 92 6.08 -4.72 -5.81
N ASN A 93 7.34 -4.28 -5.85
CA ASN A 93 7.77 -2.88 -5.78
C ASN A 93 7.56 -2.17 -4.43
N SER A 94 7.01 -2.86 -3.42
CA SER A 94 7.01 -2.31 -2.07
C SER A 94 8.39 -2.52 -1.42
N PRO A 95 8.93 -1.51 -0.70
CA PRO A 95 8.33 -0.19 -0.50
C PRO A 95 8.48 0.75 -1.70
N PHE A 96 7.45 1.58 -1.91
CA PHE A 96 7.43 2.60 -2.97
C PHE A 96 8.02 3.92 -2.45
N ARG A 97 8.86 4.55 -3.28
CA ARG A 97 9.39 5.89 -3.01
C ARG A 97 8.43 6.92 -3.58
N LEU A 98 7.88 7.74 -2.69
CA LEU A 98 6.84 8.73 -2.99
C LEU A 98 7.42 10.14 -2.83
N CYS A 99 7.45 10.90 -3.93
CA CYS A 99 7.94 12.27 -3.95
C CYS A 99 6.79 13.28 -3.78
N VAL A 100 6.95 14.23 -2.86
CA VAL A 100 5.95 15.25 -2.54
C VAL A 100 6.58 16.64 -2.69
N PRO A 101 6.24 17.39 -3.76
CA PRO A 101 6.90 18.63 -4.13
C PRO A 101 6.45 19.85 -3.32
#